data_AF-A0A957PC05-F1
#
_entry.id   AF-A0A957PC05-F1
#
_cell.length_a   1.000
_cell.length_b   1.000
_cell.length_c   1.000
_cell.angle_alpha   90.00
_cell.angle_beta   90.00
_cell.angle_gamma   90.00
#
_symmetry.space_group_name_H-M   'P 1'
#
loop_
_entity.id
_entity.type
_entity.pdbx_description
1 polymer ?
#
loop_
_entity_poly.entity_id
_entity_poly.type
_entity_poly.pdbx_seq_one_letter_code
_entity_poly.pdbx_strand_id
1 'polypeptide(L)'
;MGQSEFNDWMAFYKLEPFGEIREEMRNGLLVSTLANAHRDRKKQREPYSTTQFMFPYESPTGSHEQKMSLKDKFKMVAAYHNARLEAEQWQSSAN
;
A
#
# COMPACT_ATOMS: atom_id res chain seq x y z
N MET A 1 8.73 -34.73 18.07
CA MET A 1 9.28 -33.42 17.67
C MET A 1 9.58 -32.63 18.93
N GLY A 2 10.83 -32.22 19.12
CA GLY A 2 11.28 -31.51 20.34
C GLY A 2 11.13 -29.98 20.24
N GLN A 3 11.19 -29.28 21.37
CA GLN A 3 11.11 -27.80 21.40
C GLN A 3 12.21 -27.12 20.58
N SER A 4 13.43 -27.67 20.59
CA SER A 4 14.57 -27.17 19.80
C SER A 4 14.29 -27.28 18.31
N GLU A 5 13.85 -28.46 17.88
CA GLU A 5 13.50 -28.75 16.50
C GLU A 5 12.37 -27.83 16.00
N PHE A 6 11.32 -27.61 16.81
CA PHE A 6 10.26 -26.66 16.49
C PHE A 6 10.77 -25.22 16.34
N ASN A 7 11.67 -24.78 17.22
CA ASN A 7 12.28 -23.46 17.11
C ASN A 7 13.13 -23.32 15.83
N ASP A 8 13.85 -24.37 15.44
CA ASP A 8 14.66 -24.37 14.22
C ASP A 8 13.78 -24.27 12.97
N TRP A 9 12.64 -24.98 12.92
CA TRP A 9 11.66 -24.83 11.83
C TRP A 9 11.06 -23.43 11.77
N MET A 10 10.78 -22.81 12.93
CA MET A 10 10.30 -21.42 12.99
C MET A 10 11.36 -20.40 12.53
N ALA A 11 12.63 -20.66 12.81
CA ALA A 11 13.74 -19.84 12.33
C ALA A 11 13.93 -20.01 10.81
N PHE A 12 13.86 -21.25 10.32
CA PHE A 12 13.92 -21.56 8.89
C PHE A 12 12.78 -20.88 8.12
N TYR A 13 11.55 -20.94 8.64
CA TYR A 13 10.37 -20.31 8.03
C TYR A 13 10.50 -18.78 7.86
N LYS A 14 11.30 -18.12 8.69
CA LYS A 14 11.54 -16.67 8.60
C LYS A 14 12.68 -16.29 7.65
N LEU A 15 13.62 -17.21 7.41
CA LEU A 15 14.82 -16.94 6.62
C LEU A 15 14.56 -17.02 5.12
N GLU A 16 13.79 -18.02 4.68
CA GLU A 16 13.43 -18.12 3.29
C GLU A 16 12.12 -17.37 3.00
N PRO A 17 12.04 -16.60 1.91
CA PRO A 17 10.77 -16.24 1.31
C PRO A 17 10.16 -17.51 0.71
N PHE A 18 9.32 -18.17 1.48
CA PHE A 18 8.48 -19.27 1.01
C PHE A 18 7.29 -18.72 0.21
N GLY A 19 6.77 -19.54 -0.70
CA GLY A 19 5.50 -19.28 -1.36
C GLY A 19 5.57 -18.59 -2.73
N GLU A 20 4.39 -18.29 -3.25
CA GLU A 20 4.14 -17.89 -4.64
C GLU A 20 4.86 -16.60 -5.03
N ILE A 21 5.09 -15.68 -4.08
CA ILE A 21 5.74 -14.39 -4.35
C ILE A 21 7.15 -14.57 -4.93
N ARG A 22 7.93 -15.53 -4.40
CA ARG A 22 9.29 -15.79 -4.89
C ARG A 22 9.28 -16.38 -6.30
N GLU A 23 8.32 -17.24 -6.60
CA GLU A 23 8.15 -17.83 -7.93
C GLU A 23 7.61 -16.82 -8.94
N GLU A 24 6.65 -15.97 -8.53
CA GLU A 24 6.17 -14.85 -9.32
C GLU A 24 7.27 -13.84 -9.62
N MET A 25 8.19 -13.58 -8.69
CA MET A 25 9.31 -12.68 -8.95
C MET A 25 10.25 -13.22 -10.03
N ARG A 26 10.53 -14.53 -10.03
CA ARG A 26 11.31 -15.19 -11.10
C ARG A 26 10.57 -15.14 -12.43
N ASN A 27 9.28 -15.45 -12.44
CA ASN A 27 8.45 -15.38 -13.64
C ASN A 27 8.35 -13.95 -14.18
N GLY A 28 8.12 -12.96 -13.31
CA GLY A 28 8.05 -11.56 -13.65
C GLY A 28 9.36 -11.04 -14.25
N LEU A 29 10.51 -11.54 -13.80
CA LEU A 29 11.81 -11.25 -14.43
C LEU A 29 11.90 -11.80 -15.85
N LEU A 30 11.51 -13.06 -16.07
CA LEU A 30 11.53 -13.68 -17.39
C LEU A 30 10.57 -12.97 -18.36
N VAL A 31 9.33 -12.72 -17.93
CA VAL A 31 8.30 -12.06 -18.74
C VAL A 31 8.67 -10.61 -19.03
N SER A 32 9.17 -9.86 -18.05
CA SER A 32 9.68 -8.49 -18.26
C SER A 32 10.81 -8.47 -19.28
N THR A 33 11.74 -9.42 -19.21
CA THR A 33 12.85 -9.53 -20.17
C THR A 33 12.31 -9.74 -21.59
N LEU A 34 11.40 -10.70 -21.78
CA LEU A 34 10.81 -11.00 -23.08
C LEU A 34 9.98 -9.83 -23.61
N ALA A 35 9.13 -9.23 -22.77
CA ALA A 35 8.29 -8.10 -23.12
C ALA A 35 9.15 -6.89 -23.55
N ASN A 36 10.24 -6.62 -22.83
CA ASN A 36 11.15 -5.53 -23.15
C ASN A 36 11.97 -5.80 -24.42
N ALA A 37 12.33 -7.06 -24.71
CA ALA A 37 13.01 -7.44 -25.93
C ALA A 37 12.16 -7.17 -27.19
N HIS A 38 10.83 -7.34 -27.09
CA HIS A 38 9.88 -7.14 -28.18
C HIS A 38 9.09 -5.82 -28.11
N ARG A 39 9.47 -4.89 -27.23
CA ARG A 39 8.71 -3.66 -26.99
C ARG A 39 8.87 -2.65 -28.12
N ASP A 40 7.73 -2.18 -28.65
CA ASP A 40 7.69 -1.01 -29.52
C ASP A 40 7.84 0.27 -28.70
N ARG A 41 8.99 0.94 -28.83
CA ARG A 41 9.32 2.17 -28.10
C ARG A 41 8.42 3.35 -28.44
N LYS A 42 7.72 3.33 -29.59
CA LYS A 42 6.77 4.39 -29.96
C LYS A 42 5.45 4.27 -29.20
N LYS A 43 5.01 3.03 -28.94
CA LYS A 43 3.76 2.74 -28.21
C LYS A 43 3.97 2.68 -26.70
N GLN A 44 5.10 2.12 -26.28
CA GLN A 44 5.46 2.00 -24.87
C GLN A 44 6.90 2.48 -24.67
N ARG A 45 7.06 3.74 -24.27
CA ARG A 45 8.38 4.39 -24.13
C ARG A 45 9.16 3.89 -22.93
N GLU A 46 8.49 3.56 -21.83
CA GLU A 46 9.13 3.08 -20.60
C GLU A 46 9.19 1.54 -20.53
N PRO A 47 10.33 0.95 -20.12
CA PRO A 47 10.45 -0.50 -19.98
C PRO A 47 9.41 -1.08 -19.02
N TYR A 48 8.96 -2.30 -19.30
CA TYR A 48 8.11 -3.03 -18.38
C TYR A 48 8.89 -3.45 -17.14
N SER A 49 8.39 -3.11 -15.96
CA SER A 49 8.95 -3.56 -14.68
C SER A 49 8.50 -4.99 -14.36
N THR A 50 9.30 -5.73 -13.61
CA THR A 50 8.96 -7.10 -13.17
C THR A 50 7.67 -7.13 -12.35
N THR A 51 7.45 -6.12 -11.49
CA THR A 51 6.26 -6.01 -10.63
C THR A 51 4.96 -5.86 -11.43
N GLN A 52 5.01 -5.42 -12.69
CA GLN A 52 3.81 -5.32 -13.54
C GLN A 52 3.26 -6.68 -13.99
N PHE A 53 4.06 -7.75 -13.82
CA PHE A 53 3.68 -9.12 -14.12
C PHE A 53 3.49 -9.98 -12.86
N MET A 54 3.45 -9.35 -11.68
CA MET A 54 3.17 -10.00 -10.41
C MET A 54 1.72 -9.73 -10.00
N PHE A 55 1.11 -10.65 -9.26
CA PHE A 55 -0.19 -10.38 -8.68
C PHE A 55 -0.08 -9.30 -7.59
N PRO A 56 -1.07 -8.40 -7.47
CA PRO A 56 -1.07 -7.42 -6.40
C PRO A 56 -1.07 -8.15 -5.06
N TYR A 57 0.01 -7.99 -4.31
CA TYR A 57 0.09 -8.53 -2.95
C TYR A 57 -0.83 -7.70 -2.06
N GLU A 58 -1.98 -8.27 -1.70
CA GLU A 58 -2.79 -7.75 -0.60
C GLU A 58 -2.02 -7.99 0.70
N SER A 59 -1.31 -6.95 1.16
CA SER A 59 -0.81 -6.97 2.52
C SER A 59 -1.99 -7.22 3.46
N PRO A 60 -1.90 -8.16 4.44
CA PRO A 60 -2.91 -8.29 5.48
C PRO A 60 -3.02 -7.04 6.36
N THR A 61 -2.06 -6.10 6.24
CA THR A 61 -2.18 -4.73 6.75
C THR A 61 -2.67 -3.78 5.67
N GLY A 62 -3.64 -4.20 4.86
CA GLY A 62 -4.49 -3.31 4.09
C GLY A 62 -5.28 -2.45 5.08
N SER A 63 -4.60 -1.50 5.71
CA SER A 63 -5.25 -0.38 6.34
C SER A 63 -6.12 0.21 5.24
N HIS A 64 -7.43 0.07 5.41
CA HIS A 64 -8.39 1.02 4.91
C HIS A 64 -8.00 2.41 5.47
N GLU A 65 -6.91 2.99 4.98
CA GLU A 65 -6.77 4.43 4.94
C GLU A 65 -7.88 4.86 3.98
N GLN A 66 -9.06 5.10 4.55
CA GLN A 66 -10.05 5.95 3.91
C GLN A 66 -9.33 7.27 3.64
N LYS A 67 -8.78 7.41 2.43
CA LYS A 67 -8.18 8.64 1.97
C LYS A 67 -9.29 9.68 1.93
N MET A 68 -9.45 10.40 3.03
CA MET A 68 -10.43 11.46 3.15
C MET A 68 -10.17 12.47 2.02
N SER A 69 -11.20 12.70 1.21
CA SER A 69 -11.11 13.60 0.07
C SER A 69 -10.67 14.98 0.53
N LEU A 70 -9.93 15.70 -0.32
CA LEU A 70 -9.51 17.07 -0.03
C LEU A 70 -10.73 17.96 0.30
N LYS A 71 -11.88 17.72 -0.35
CA LYS A 71 -13.15 18.40 -0.07
C LYS A 71 -13.66 18.15 1.35
N ASP A 72 -13.50 16.92 1.87
CA ASP A 72 -13.95 16.56 3.21
C ASP A 72 -13.04 17.18 4.28
N LYS A 73 -11.73 17.27 4.01
CA LYS A 73 -10.78 18.04 4.83
C LYS A 73 -11.20 19.52 4.92
N PHE A 74 -11.54 20.15 3.79
CA PHE A 74 -11.98 21.55 3.78
C PHE A 74 -13.30 21.75 4.53
N LYS A 75 -14.29 20.88 4.35
CA LYS A 75 -15.56 20.94 5.09
C LYS A 75 -15.36 20.81 6.59
N MET A 76 -14.50 19.90 7.03
CA MET A 76 -14.20 19.70 8.44
C MET A 76 -13.56 20.95 9.07
N VAL A 77 -12.60 21.57 8.37
CA VAL A 77 -11.96 22.81 8.84
C VAL A 77 -12.96 23.96 8.92
N ALA A 78 -13.83 24.11 7.91
CA ALA A 78 -14.86 25.14 7.92
C ALA A 78 -15.89 24.93 9.04
N ALA A 79 -16.32 23.68 9.27
CA ALA A 79 -17.24 23.33 10.36
C ALA A 79 -16.63 23.62 11.74
N TYR A 80 -15.36 23.29 11.94
CA TYR A 80 -14.65 23.60 13.18
C TYR A 80 -14.54 25.11 13.42
N HIS A 81 -14.22 25.88 12.38
CA HIS A 81 -14.13 27.34 12.48
C HIS A 81 -15.48 27.97 12.83
N ASN A 82 -16.57 27.53 12.18
CA ASN A 82 -17.91 28.02 12.47
C ASN A 82 -18.35 27.68 13.90
N ALA A 83 -18.13 26.44 14.34
CA ALA A 83 -18.45 26.01 15.71
C ALA A 83 -17.66 26.81 16.77
N ARG A 84 -16.40 27.16 16.47
CA ARG A 84 -15.58 28.01 17.34
C ARG A 84 -16.11 29.44 17.40
N LEU A 85 -16.49 30.03 16.26
CA LEU A 85 -17.07 31.37 16.21
C LEU A 85 -18.39 31.44 16.96
N GLU A 86 -19.25 30.42 16.84
CA GLU A 86 -20.51 30.33 17.59
C GLU A 86 -20.26 30.23 19.10
N ALA A 87 -19.24 29.49 19.53
CA ALA A 87 -18.85 29.40 20.93
C ALA A 87 -18.30 30.74 21.48
N GLU A 88 -17.51 31.46 20.69
CA GLU A 88 -16.99 32.79 21.05
C GLU A 88 -18.12 33.84 21.10
N GLN A 89 -19.10 33.77 20.20
CA GLN A 89 -20.28 34.63 20.22
C GLN A 89 -21.19 34.37 21.42
N TRP A 90 -21.39 33.09 21.77
CA TRP A 90 -22.18 32.71 22.94
C TRP A 90 -21.55 33.22 24.24
N GLN A 91 -20.23 33.10 24.38
CA GLN A 91 -19.47 33.65 25.52
C GLN A 91 -19.54 35.18 25.61
N SER A 92 -19.56 35.88 24.46
CA SER A 92 -19.72 37.34 24.43
C SER A 92 -21.15 37.81 24.75
N SER A 93 -22.16 36.96 24.59
CA SER A 93 -23.57 37.28 24.89
C SER A 93 -23.99 36.94 26.32
N ALA A 94 -23.15 36.21 27.05
CA ALA A 94 -23.39 35.76 28.42
C ALA A 94 -22.73 36.64 29.50
N ASN A 95 -22.01 37.70 29.10
CA ASN A 95 -21.52 38.80 29.94
C ASN A 95 -22.36 40.04 29.71
#